data_AF-A0A9X8H7M4-F1
#
_entry.id   AF-A0A9X8H7M4-F1
#
_cell.length_a   1.000
_cell.length_b   1.000
_cell.length_c   1.000
_cell.angle_alpha   90.00
_cell.angle_beta   90.00
_cell.angle_gamma   90.00
#
_symmetry.space_group_name_H-M   'P 1'
#
loop_
_entity.id
_entity.type
_entity.pdbx_description
1 polymer ?
#
loop_
_entity_poly.entity_id
_entity_poly.type
_entity_poly.pdbx_seq_one_letter_code
_entity_poly.pdbx_strand_id
1 'polypeptide(L)'
;MTDTDEATKKRVIYVSSRKSDLALYQTREVISMLQEHHPDIRFEIGLQDTFGDSVLDKHLTQLGGVGVFTKSLEDELLAGRSSFAVHSLKDMPTQLPPGLVLGAICKRESPEDAVIIHPKHKAEILTMLAQIAHEESSQCCKAERSLLRSIEGGCQISMGVNTTLDDDTIKLTATLLSRDGQISITESTRGSRFDAELLGENLAREFLKNPHARPLLG
;
A
#
# COMPACT_ATOMS: atom_id res chain seq x y z
N MET A 1 -33.09 4.32 41.16
CA MET A 1 -31.93 4.80 40.37
C MET A 1 -31.01 3.61 40.21
N THR A 2 -31.15 2.90 39.10
CA THR A 2 -30.31 1.74 38.74
C THR A 2 -29.33 2.24 37.69
N ASP A 3 -28.07 2.40 38.09
CA ASP A 3 -26.99 2.73 37.17
C ASP A 3 -26.78 1.59 36.17
N THR A 4 -27.11 1.89 34.92
CA THR A 4 -26.67 1.23 33.72
C THR A 4 -25.17 1.44 33.54
N ASP A 5 -24.35 0.41 33.75
CA ASP A 5 -22.96 0.43 33.29
C ASP A 5 -22.49 -0.99 32.92
N GLU A 6 -23.23 -1.63 32.01
CA GLU A 6 -22.74 -2.79 31.27
C GLU A 6 -22.05 -2.28 30.01
N ALA A 7 -20.83 -1.77 30.19
CA ALA A 7 -19.99 -1.32 29.08
C ALA A 7 -19.81 -2.46 28.06
N THR A 8 -20.44 -2.32 26.90
CA THR A 8 -20.40 -3.27 25.77
C THR A 8 -18.96 -3.63 25.42
N LYS A 9 -18.55 -4.83 25.80
CA LYS A 9 -17.21 -5.35 25.52
C LYS A 9 -17.08 -5.55 24.01
N LYS A 10 -16.34 -4.67 23.33
CA LYS A 10 -16.10 -4.76 21.89
C LYS A 10 -15.61 -6.16 21.52
N ARG A 11 -16.22 -6.77 20.50
CA ARG A 11 -15.81 -8.07 19.97
C ARG A 11 -14.40 -7.94 19.39
N VAL A 12 -13.47 -8.79 19.83
CA VAL A 12 -12.09 -8.78 19.33
C VAL A 12 -11.95 -9.79 18.19
N ILE A 13 -11.35 -9.37 17.08
CA ILE A 13 -10.97 -10.22 15.95
C ILE A 13 -9.46 -10.20 15.80
N TYR A 14 -8.85 -11.38 15.84
CA TYR A 14 -7.41 -11.54 15.67
C TYR A 14 -7.04 -11.68 14.20
N VAL A 15 -6.06 -10.90 13.76
CA VAL A 15 -5.59 -10.83 12.38
C VAL A 15 -4.14 -11.27 12.33
N SER A 16 -3.81 -12.18 11.45
CA SER A 16 -2.42 -12.63 11.27
C SER A 16 -1.74 -11.83 10.15
N SER A 17 -0.47 -11.48 10.35
CA SER A 17 0.37 -10.75 9.39
C SER A 17 1.82 -11.22 9.48
N ARG A 18 2.57 -11.10 8.38
CA ARG A 18 4.04 -11.17 8.42
C ARG A 18 4.61 -9.96 9.17
N LYS A 19 5.88 -10.05 9.60
CA LYS A 19 6.56 -8.99 10.36
C LYS A 19 7.14 -7.87 9.49
N SER A 20 7.26 -8.07 8.18
CA SER A 20 7.80 -7.04 7.28
C SER A 20 6.93 -5.79 7.27
N ASP A 21 7.55 -4.63 7.15
CA ASP A 21 6.86 -3.33 7.19
C ASP A 21 5.73 -3.24 6.14
N LEU A 22 5.98 -3.77 4.93
CA LEU A 22 4.98 -3.80 3.87
C LEU A 22 3.76 -4.68 4.23
N ALA A 23 3.98 -5.84 4.85
CA ALA A 23 2.88 -6.72 5.25
C ALA A 23 2.05 -6.12 6.39
N LEU A 24 2.71 -5.45 7.35
CA LEU A 24 2.04 -4.73 8.42
C LEU A 24 1.24 -3.54 7.89
N TYR A 25 1.78 -2.81 6.92
CA TYR A 25 1.05 -1.74 6.22
C TYR A 25 -0.20 -2.30 5.54
N GLN A 26 -0.06 -3.31 4.68
CA GLN A 26 -1.18 -3.96 3.98
C GLN A 26 -2.26 -4.47 4.96
N THR A 27 -1.85 -5.06 6.09
CA THR A 27 -2.76 -5.53 7.13
C THR A 27 -3.53 -4.38 7.79
N ARG A 28 -2.83 -3.27 8.10
CA ARG A 28 -3.45 -2.08 8.69
C ARG A 28 -4.43 -1.41 7.74
N GLU A 29 -4.13 -1.37 6.44
CA GLU A 29 -5.04 -0.86 5.42
C GLU A 29 -6.34 -1.67 5.38
N VAL A 30 -6.24 -3.01 5.36
CA VAL A 30 -7.43 -3.88 5.41
C VAL A 30 -8.22 -3.71 6.70
N ILE A 31 -7.53 -3.62 7.84
CA ILE A 31 -8.19 -3.34 9.12
C ILE A 31 -8.89 -1.99 9.10
N SER A 32 -8.29 -0.95 8.52
CA SER A 32 -8.91 0.38 8.39
C SER A 32 -10.21 0.31 7.60
N MET A 33 -10.19 -0.34 6.43
CA MET A 33 -11.39 -0.56 5.61
C MET A 33 -12.48 -1.31 6.37
N LEU A 34 -12.13 -2.34 7.14
CA LEU A 34 -13.09 -3.09 7.96
C LEU A 34 -13.61 -2.29 9.15
N GLN A 35 -12.75 -1.50 9.79
CA GLN A 35 -13.07 -0.69 10.97
C GLN A 35 -14.07 0.42 10.64
N GLU A 36 -14.02 0.97 9.42
CA GLU A 36 -15.01 1.92 8.89
C GLU A 36 -16.42 1.31 8.84
N HIS A 37 -16.54 0.04 8.47
CA HIS A 37 -17.81 -0.67 8.35
C HIS A 37 -18.26 -1.35 9.66
N HIS A 38 -17.33 -1.58 10.58
CA HIS A 38 -17.56 -2.32 11.83
C HIS A 38 -16.92 -1.60 13.04
N PRO A 39 -17.43 -0.43 13.46
CA PRO A 39 -16.85 0.39 14.53
C PRO A 39 -16.91 -0.25 15.94
N ASP A 40 -17.78 -1.26 16.10
CA ASP A 40 -17.99 -2.04 17.32
C ASP A 40 -16.99 -3.21 17.47
N ILE A 41 -16.30 -3.57 16.40
CA ILE A 41 -15.27 -4.61 16.40
C ILE A 41 -13.90 -3.97 16.67
N ARG A 42 -13.08 -4.65 17.47
CA ARG A 42 -11.66 -4.32 17.67
C ARG A 42 -10.80 -5.36 16.96
N PHE A 43 -9.96 -4.91 16.02
CA PHE A 43 -9.02 -5.79 15.32
C PHE A 43 -7.65 -5.76 16.02
N GLU A 44 -7.05 -6.92 16.26
CA GLU A 44 -5.73 -7.06 16.87
C GLU A 44 -4.80 -7.88 15.98
N ILE A 45 -3.62 -7.34 15.67
CA ILE A 45 -2.63 -8.02 14.84
C ILE A 45 -1.78 -8.97 15.72
N GLY A 46 -1.89 -10.27 15.48
CA GLY A 46 -0.98 -11.28 16.03
C GLY A 46 0.32 -11.30 15.25
N LEU A 47 1.42 -10.87 15.87
CA LEU A 47 2.75 -10.90 15.26
C LEU A 47 3.33 -12.31 15.42
N GLN A 48 3.42 -13.07 14.33
CA GLN A 48 4.07 -14.39 14.32
C GLN A 48 5.33 -14.36 13.45
N ASP A 49 6.32 -15.15 13.85
CA ASP A 49 7.52 -15.40 13.05
C ASP A 49 7.17 -16.28 11.85
N THR A 50 7.31 -15.74 10.64
CA THR A 50 7.23 -16.55 9.42
C THR A 50 8.65 -16.97 9.02
N PHE A 51 8.83 -18.23 8.59
CA PHE A 51 10.15 -18.78 8.24
C PHE A 51 10.88 -17.94 7.16
N GLY A 52 10.13 -17.28 6.28
CA GLY A 52 10.64 -16.41 5.23
C GLY A 52 11.22 -15.07 5.71
N ASP A 53 10.88 -14.61 6.91
CA ASP A 53 11.42 -13.36 7.47
C ASP A 53 12.83 -13.56 8.09
N SER A 54 13.24 -14.82 8.31
CA SER A 54 14.55 -15.20 8.87
C SER A 54 15.62 -15.56 7.84
N VAL A 55 15.29 -15.52 6.54
CA VAL A 55 16.21 -15.94 5.47
C VAL A 55 16.29 -14.87 4.38
N LEU A 56 17.00 -13.78 4.68
CA LEU A 56 17.32 -12.72 3.71
C LEU A 56 18.53 -13.05 2.81
N ASP A 57 19.24 -14.15 3.06
CA ASP A 57 20.55 -14.45 2.44
C ASP A 57 20.64 -15.78 1.66
N LYS A 58 19.51 -16.41 1.31
CA LYS A 58 19.52 -17.60 0.44
C LYS A 58 18.60 -17.41 -0.75
N HIS A 59 19.09 -17.78 -1.94
CA HIS A 59 18.31 -17.76 -3.17
C HIS A 59 16.97 -18.50 -2.98
N LEU A 60 15.88 -17.92 -3.48
CA LEU A 60 14.51 -18.45 -3.40
C LEU A 60 14.41 -19.93 -3.83
N THR A 61 15.27 -20.36 -4.76
CA THR A 61 15.42 -21.74 -5.25
C THR A 61 15.89 -22.74 -4.19
N GLN A 62 16.56 -22.29 -3.13
CA GLN A 62 17.05 -23.14 -2.04
C GLN A 62 16.06 -23.25 -0.87
N LEU A 63 14.98 -22.46 -0.87
CA LEU A 63 13.99 -22.42 0.22
C LEU A 63 12.88 -23.48 0.07
N GLY A 64 12.92 -24.31 -0.98
CA GLY A 64 12.09 -25.50 -1.09
C GLY A 64 10.58 -25.20 -1.23
N GLY A 65 10.13 -25.07 -2.48
CA GLY A 65 8.72 -25.30 -2.83
C GLY A 65 7.71 -24.20 -2.47
N VAL A 66 6.56 -24.26 -3.13
CA VAL A 66 5.41 -23.34 -3.02
C VAL A 66 4.98 -23.14 -1.56
N GLY A 67 4.78 -21.89 -1.11
CA GLY A 67 4.14 -21.59 0.19
C GLY A 67 5.05 -21.16 1.36
N VAL A 68 6.33 -20.86 1.12
CA VAL A 68 7.29 -20.46 2.18
C VAL A 68 6.81 -19.26 3.03
N PHE A 69 6.03 -18.36 2.44
CA PHE A 69 5.52 -17.15 3.11
C PHE A 69 4.08 -17.25 3.63
N THR A 70 3.33 -18.30 3.27
CA THR A 70 1.91 -18.42 3.61
C THR A 70 1.65 -19.46 4.69
N LYS A 71 2.46 -20.52 4.75
CA LYS A 71 2.23 -21.67 5.63
C LYS A 71 2.05 -21.33 7.11
N SER A 72 2.88 -20.46 7.68
CA SER A 72 2.75 -20.08 9.09
C SER A 72 1.47 -19.32 9.39
N LEU A 73 0.98 -18.51 8.44
CA LEU A 73 -0.29 -17.79 8.58
C LEU A 73 -1.48 -18.75 8.38
N GLU A 74 -1.38 -19.69 7.44
CA GLU A 74 -2.36 -20.77 7.24
C GLU A 74 -2.51 -21.65 8.49
N ASP A 75 -1.40 -22.01 9.15
CA ASP A 75 -1.40 -22.81 10.38
C ASP A 75 -2.10 -22.09 11.55
N GLU A 76 -1.99 -20.76 11.65
CA GLU A 76 -2.72 -19.95 12.65
C GLU A 76 -4.24 -19.93 12.40
N LEU A 77 -4.62 -19.81 11.12
CA LEU A 77 -6.03 -19.82 10.71
C LEU A 77 -6.66 -21.19 10.96
N LEU A 78 -5.99 -22.26 10.56
CA LEU A 78 -6.45 -23.64 10.76
C LEU A 78 -6.55 -24.00 12.24
N ALA A 79 -5.65 -23.47 13.08
CA ALA A 79 -5.70 -23.65 14.52
C ALA A 79 -6.71 -22.72 15.24
N GLY A 80 -7.39 -21.83 14.52
CA GLY A 80 -8.35 -20.88 15.08
C GLY A 80 -7.73 -19.81 15.98
N ARG A 81 -6.41 -19.62 15.91
CA ARG A 81 -5.68 -18.58 16.68
C ARG A 81 -5.83 -17.20 16.06
N SER A 82 -6.07 -17.16 14.75
CA SER A 82 -6.42 -15.96 13.99
C SER A 82 -7.69 -16.17 13.19
N SER A 83 -8.43 -15.10 12.93
CA SER A 83 -9.69 -15.14 12.17
C SER A 83 -9.48 -14.93 10.67
N PHE A 84 -8.49 -14.11 10.28
CA PHE A 84 -8.08 -13.95 8.89
C PHE A 84 -6.61 -13.54 8.78
N ALA A 85 -6.07 -13.62 7.57
CA ALA A 85 -4.71 -13.22 7.21
C ALA A 85 -4.75 -12.27 6.00
N VAL A 86 -3.80 -11.35 5.92
CA VAL A 86 -3.64 -10.45 4.77
C VAL A 86 -2.36 -10.79 4.04
N HIS A 87 -2.46 -10.92 2.71
CA HIS A 87 -1.35 -11.24 1.82
C HIS A 87 -1.34 -10.34 0.60
N SER A 88 -0.15 -10.14 0.03
CA SER A 88 -0.05 -9.77 -1.37
C SER A 88 -0.51 -10.94 -2.22
N LEU A 89 -1.49 -10.71 -3.11
CA LEU A 89 -2.11 -11.80 -3.88
C LEU A 89 -1.11 -12.61 -4.72
N LYS A 90 -0.03 -11.96 -5.20
CA LYS A 90 1.05 -12.63 -5.96
C LYS A 90 1.82 -13.69 -5.17
N ASP A 91 1.77 -13.63 -3.85
CA ASP A 91 2.50 -14.56 -2.96
C ASP A 91 1.62 -15.73 -2.50
N MET A 92 0.33 -15.74 -2.86
CA MET A 92 -0.61 -16.80 -2.49
C MET A 92 -0.46 -18.03 -3.40
N PRO A 93 -0.55 -19.26 -2.85
CA PRO A 93 -0.64 -20.45 -3.68
C PRO A 93 -1.96 -20.45 -4.47
N THR A 94 -1.92 -21.08 -5.65
CA THR A 94 -3.12 -21.22 -6.52
C THR A 94 -4.16 -22.18 -5.95
N GLN A 95 -3.76 -23.06 -5.03
CA GLN A 95 -4.64 -23.92 -4.25
C GLN A 95 -4.42 -23.63 -2.76
N LEU A 96 -5.50 -23.37 -2.03
CA LEU A 96 -5.45 -23.18 -0.58
C LEU A 96 -5.54 -24.54 0.14
N PRO A 97 -4.96 -24.65 1.35
CA PRO A 97 -5.18 -25.81 2.21
C PRO A 97 -6.67 -26.05 2.48
N PRO A 98 -7.11 -27.32 2.58
CA PRO A 98 -8.49 -27.64 2.95
C PRO A 98 -8.90 -26.94 4.25
N GLY A 99 -10.07 -26.32 4.26
CA GLY A 99 -10.58 -25.56 5.41
C GLY A 99 -10.31 -24.05 5.35
N LEU A 100 -9.47 -23.58 4.42
CA LEU A 100 -9.25 -22.16 4.16
C LEU A 100 -9.91 -21.74 2.84
N VAL A 101 -10.33 -20.48 2.78
CA VAL A 101 -10.96 -19.88 1.59
C VAL A 101 -10.34 -18.50 1.32
N LEU A 102 -10.29 -18.11 0.04
CA LEU A 102 -9.92 -16.75 -0.33
C LEU A 102 -11.13 -15.84 -0.08
N GLY A 103 -11.12 -15.14 1.05
CA GLY A 103 -12.29 -14.38 1.52
C GLY A 103 -12.57 -13.09 0.76
N ALA A 104 -11.53 -12.37 0.34
CA ALA A 104 -11.66 -11.10 -0.39
C ALA A 104 -10.43 -10.80 -1.25
N ILE A 105 -10.63 -10.02 -2.31
CA ILE A 105 -9.58 -9.37 -3.08
C ILE A 105 -9.86 -7.87 -3.01
N CYS A 106 -8.96 -7.12 -2.39
CA CYS A 106 -9.07 -5.67 -2.26
C CYS A 106 -8.85 -4.97 -3.62
N LYS A 107 -9.18 -3.68 -3.71
CA LYS A 107 -8.88 -2.87 -4.89
C LYS A 107 -7.38 -2.97 -5.21
N ARG A 108 -7.06 -3.16 -6.49
CA ARG A 108 -5.69 -3.37 -6.96
C ARG A 108 -4.96 -2.02 -7.01
N GLU A 109 -3.84 -1.94 -6.29
CA GLU A 109 -2.83 -0.89 -6.46
C GLU A 109 -2.01 -1.10 -7.74
N SER A 110 -1.24 -0.09 -8.15
CA SER A 110 -0.32 -0.12 -9.31
C SER A 110 0.41 -1.47 -9.47
N PRO A 111 0.15 -2.23 -10.56
CA PRO A 111 0.80 -3.53 -10.80
C PRO A 111 2.12 -3.43 -11.58
N GLU A 112 2.57 -2.22 -11.92
CA GLU A 112 3.74 -1.98 -12.75
C GLU A 112 5.06 -2.35 -12.04
N ASP A 113 6.02 -2.85 -12.82
CA ASP A 113 7.38 -3.07 -12.35
C ASP A 113 8.17 -1.76 -12.29
N ALA A 114 9.00 -1.59 -11.26
CA ALA A 114 9.91 -0.46 -11.11
C ALA A 114 11.38 -0.92 -11.24
N VAL A 115 12.15 -0.23 -12.09
CA VAL A 115 13.60 -0.47 -12.23
C VAL A 115 14.39 0.59 -11.46
N ILE A 116 15.26 0.16 -10.55
CA ILE A 116 16.17 1.03 -9.78
C ILE A 116 17.60 0.80 -10.28
N ILE A 117 18.30 1.88 -10.66
CA ILE A 117 19.66 1.82 -11.20
C ILE A 117 20.66 2.49 -10.28
N HIS A 118 21.80 1.82 -10.06
CA HIS A 118 22.92 2.44 -9.36
C HIS A 118 23.52 3.55 -10.26
N PRO A 119 23.85 4.75 -9.72
CA PRO A 119 24.32 5.88 -10.53
C PRO A 119 25.51 5.55 -11.46
N LYS A 120 26.43 4.68 -11.00
CA LYS A 120 27.58 4.19 -11.77
C LYS A 120 27.20 3.56 -13.12
N HIS A 121 26.05 2.91 -13.21
CA HIS A 121 25.62 2.17 -14.40
C HIS A 121 24.53 2.92 -15.20
N LYS A 122 24.23 4.17 -14.84
CA LYS A 122 23.09 4.93 -15.35
C LYS A 122 23.06 5.01 -16.88
N ALA A 123 24.15 5.40 -17.52
CA ALA A 123 24.18 5.62 -18.96
C ALA A 123 23.93 4.35 -19.77
N GLU A 124 24.66 3.28 -19.43
CA GLU A 124 24.55 1.98 -20.09
C GLU A 124 23.16 1.36 -19.90
N ILE A 125 22.70 1.26 -18.65
CA ILE A 125 21.44 0.59 -18.32
C ILE A 125 20.23 1.41 -18.82
N LEU A 126 20.24 2.74 -18.77
CA LEU A 126 19.14 3.53 -19.34
C LEU A 126 19.01 3.32 -20.86
N THR A 127 20.12 3.16 -21.57
CA THR A 127 20.10 2.87 -23.01
C THR A 127 19.44 1.52 -23.28
N MET A 128 19.69 0.52 -22.44
CA MET A 128 19.04 -0.79 -22.54
C MET A 128 17.55 -0.73 -22.17
N LEU A 129 17.23 -0.08 -21.05
CA LEU A 129 15.86 0.01 -20.55
C LEU A 129 14.93 0.82 -21.46
N ALA A 130 15.46 1.79 -22.21
CA ALA A 130 14.67 2.54 -23.19
C ALA A 130 13.99 1.65 -24.23
N GLN A 131 14.50 0.42 -24.47
CA GLN A 131 13.92 -0.53 -25.42
C GLN A 131 12.68 -1.27 -24.87
N ILE A 132 12.52 -1.32 -23.55
CA ILE A 132 11.42 -2.02 -22.86
C ILE A 132 10.56 -1.07 -22.01
N ALA A 133 10.92 0.21 -21.97
CA ALA A 133 10.19 1.20 -21.20
C ALA A 133 8.79 1.40 -21.78
N HIS A 134 7.77 1.23 -20.94
CA HIS A 134 6.42 1.65 -21.29
C HIS A 134 6.31 3.15 -21.00
N GLU A 135 6.35 3.97 -22.06
CA GLU A 135 6.44 5.42 -21.94
C GLU A 135 5.24 6.01 -21.18
N GLU A 136 4.04 5.51 -21.45
CA GLU A 136 2.80 5.99 -20.81
C GLU A 136 2.78 5.77 -19.31
N SER A 137 3.11 4.55 -18.86
CA SER A 137 3.25 4.25 -17.43
C SER A 137 4.40 5.06 -16.82
N SER A 138 5.49 5.22 -17.55
CA SER A 138 6.64 6.00 -17.09
C SER A 138 6.26 7.46 -16.82
N GLN A 139 5.47 8.08 -17.69
CA GLN A 139 5.00 9.45 -17.49
C GLN A 139 4.01 9.56 -16.33
N CYS A 140 3.10 8.60 -16.15
CA CYS A 140 2.22 8.56 -14.99
C CYS A 140 3.04 8.49 -13.69
N CYS A 141 3.95 7.54 -13.59
CA CYS A 141 4.82 7.37 -12.41
C CYS A 141 5.70 8.60 -12.14
N LYS A 142 6.22 9.26 -13.19
CA LYS A 142 7.00 10.50 -13.03
C LYS A 142 6.17 11.62 -12.39
N ALA A 143 4.91 11.78 -12.80
CA ALA A 143 4.00 12.78 -12.22
C ALA A 143 3.70 12.51 -10.74
N GLU A 144 3.45 11.25 -10.37
CA GLU A 144 3.20 10.86 -8.97
C GLU A 144 4.44 11.08 -8.11
N ARG A 145 5.59 10.63 -8.60
CA ARG A 145 6.86 10.74 -7.87
C ARG A 145 7.32 12.18 -7.70
N SER A 146 7.11 13.04 -8.70
CA SER A 146 7.50 14.46 -8.57
C SER A 146 6.61 15.18 -7.55
N LEU A 147 5.30 14.89 -7.52
CA LEU A 147 4.39 15.39 -6.47
C LEU A 147 4.90 15.02 -5.06
N LEU A 148 5.11 13.72 -4.82
CA LEU A 148 5.54 13.23 -3.49
C LEU A 148 6.90 13.82 -3.09
N ARG A 149 7.84 13.92 -4.04
CA ARG A 149 9.16 14.54 -3.83
C ARG A 149 9.04 16.02 -3.46
N SER A 150 8.16 16.76 -4.11
CA SER A 150 8.03 18.22 -3.95
C SER A 150 7.24 18.65 -2.72
N ILE A 151 6.42 17.77 -2.17
CA ILE A 151 5.68 18.05 -0.92
C ILE A 151 6.61 17.97 0.32
N GLU A 152 7.87 17.51 0.16
CA GLU A 152 8.85 17.34 1.24
C GLU A 152 8.33 16.50 2.42
N GLY A 153 7.29 15.71 2.16
CA GLY A 153 6.73 14.79 3.12
C GLY A 153 7.62 13.61 3.35
N GLY A 154 8.17 13.49 4.57
CA GLY A 154 8.67 12.20 5.03
C GLY A 154 7.56 11.14 5.02
N CYS A 155 7.90 9.88 5.36
CA CYS A 155 6.98 8.74 5.44
C CYS A 155 5.75 8.90 6.37
N GLN A 156 5.49 10.09 6.92
CA GLN A 156 4.41 10.40 7.84
C GLN A 156 3.22 11.12 7.16
N ILE A 157 3.35 11.56 5.91
CA ILE A 157 2.23 12.15 5.18
C ILE A 157 1.30 11.05 4.67
N SER A 158 0.04 11.11 5.06
CA SER A 158 -1.01 10.21 4.59
C SER A 158 -1.58 10.74 3.27
N MET A 159 -0.92 10.45 2.15
CA MET A 159 -1.33 10.88 0.81
C MET A 159 -1.52 9.71 -0.14
N GLY A 160 -2.71 9.62 -0.72
CA GLY A 160 -2.99 8.75 -1.87
C GLY A 160 -2.83 9.52 -3.17
N VAL A 161 -2.21 8.92 -4.18
CA VAL A 161 -2.03 9.53 -5.51
C VAL A 161 -2.52 8.54 -6.56
N ASN A 162 -3.24 9.04 -7.56
CA ASN A 162 -3.72 8.26 -8.69
C ASN A 162 -3.59 9.07 -9.96
N THR A 163 -2.92 8.49 -10.96
CA THR A 163 -2.77 9.09 -12.28
C THR A 163 -3.53 8.29 -13.33
N THR A 164 -4.19 9.01 -14.23
CA THR A 164 -4.80 8.43 -15.42
C THR A 164 -4.24 9.12 -16.65
N LEU A 165 -4.06 8.38 -17.73
CA LEU A 165 -3.63 8.89 -19.02
C LEU A 165 -4.74 8.65 -20.03
N ASP A 166 -5.13 9.72 -20.73
CA ASP A 166 -6.08 9.70 -21.84
C ASP A 166 -5.40 10.40 -23.02
N ASP A 167 -5.00 9.62 -24.03
CA ASP A 167 -4.07 10.01 -25.09
C ASP A 167 -2.77 10.65 -24.55
N ASP A 168 -2.53 11.92 -24.89
CA ASP A 168 -1.37 12.69 -24.40
C ASP A 168 -1.69 13.49 -23.12
N THR A 169 -2.87 13.30 -22.51
CA THR A 169 -3.32 14.07 -21.34
C THR A 169 -3.25 13.25 -20.07
N ILE A 170 -2.35 13.64 -19.17
CA ILE A 170 -2.32 13.14 -17.79
C ILE A 170 -3.37 13.87 -16.97
N LYS A 171 -4.15 13.12 -16.18
CA LYS A 171 -4.89 13.62 -15.02
C LYS A 171 -4.25 13.03 -13.76
N LEU A 172 -3.57 13.87 -13.00
CA LEU A 172 -2.98 13.54 -11.70
C LEU A 172 -3.95 13.99 -10.61
N THR A 173 -4.38 13.05 -9.77
CA THR A 173 -5.26 13.32 -8.62
C THR A 173 -4.56 12.85 -7.36
N ALA A 174 -4.59 13.65 -6.30
CA ALA A 174 -4.05 13.27 -5.01
C ALA A 174 -5.01 13.65 -3.88
N THR A 175 -5.04 12.82 -2.85
CA THR A 175 -5.85 13.00 -1.65
C THR A 175 -4.94 13.00 -0.44
N LEU A 176 -4.96 14.10 0.30
CA LEU A 176 -4.27 14.25 1.57
C LEU A 176 -5.25 13.97 2.71
N LEU A 177 -4.84 13.15 3.67
CA LEU A 177 -5.62 12.74 4.83
C LEU A 177 -4.99 13.28 6.12
N SER A 178 -5.81 13.69 7.07
CA SER A 178 -5.35 13.90 8.45
C SER A 178 -4.96 12.57 9.10
N ARG A 179 -4.10 12.65 10.11
CA ARG A 179 -3.59 11.45 10.82
C ARG A 179 -4.69 10.60 11.46
N ASP A 180 -5.82 11.21 11.81
CA ASP A 180 -7.00 10.54 12.36
C ASP A 180 -8.04 10.15 11.29
N GLY A 181 -7.78 10.45 10.02
CA GLY A 181 -8.65 10.15 8.87
C GLY A 181 -9.92 11.00 8.78
N GLN A 182 -10.13 11.96 9.69
CA GLN A 182 -11.37 12.74 9.74
C GLN A 182 -11.44 13.85 8.69
N ILE A 183 -10.29 14.32 8.22
CA ILE A 183 -10.18 15.38 7.22
C ILE A 183 -9.53 14.78 5.98
N SER A 184 -10.16 14.97 4.83
CA SER A 184 -9.60 14.64 3.52
C SER A 184 -9.64 15.85 2.60
N ILE A 185 -8.55 16.08 1.87
CA ILE A 185 -8.43 17.16 0.89
C ILE A 185 -7.95 16.54 -0.41
N THR A 186 -8.80 16.62 -1.44
CA THR A 186 -8.49 16.09 -2.77
C THR A 186 -8.24 17.24 -3.74
N GLU A 187 -7.11 17.19 -4.43
CA GLU A 187 -6.77 18.15 -5.49
C GLU A 187 -6.42 17.37 -6.76
N SER A 188 -6.59 18.00 -7.91
CA SER A 188 -6.20 17.39 -9.19
C SER A 188 -5.68 18.41 -10.18
N THR A 189 -4.78 17.96 -11.04
CA THR A 189 -4.29 18.75 -12.18
C THR A 189 -4.31 17.92 -13.46
N ARG A 190 -4.34 18.61 -14.60
CA ARG A 190 -4.32 18.02 -15.93
C ARG A 190 -3.30 18.72 -16.81
N GLY A 191 -2.67 17.96 -17.69
CA GLY A 191 -1.83 18.52 -18.75
C GLY A 191 -1.15 17.46 -19.57
N SER A 192 -0.20 17.90 -20.38
CA SER A 192 0.55 17.05 -21.29
C SER A 192 1.36 15.98 -20.55
N ARG A 193 1.37 14.74 -21.05
CA ARG A 193 2.23 13.67 -20.53
C ARG A 193 3.71 13.98 -20.65
N PHE A 194 4.08 14.89 -21.56
CA PHE A 194 5.47 15.34 -21.72
C PHE A 194 5.91 16.32 -20.62
N ASP A 195 4.96 16.86 -19.84
CA ASP A 195 5.19 17.75 -18.70
C ASP A 195 4.95 17.04 -17.36
N ALA A 196 4.99 15.71 -17.31
CA ALA A 196 4.60 14.90 -16.15
C ALA A 196 5.23 15.37 -14.83
N GLU A 197 6.56 15.57 -14.79
CA GLU A 197 7.23 16.02 -13.56
C GLU A 197 6.73 17.40 -13.12
N LEU A 198 6.55 18.33 -14.08
CA LEU A 198 6.04 19.68 -13.83
C LEU A 198 4.59 19.65 -13.32
N LEU A 199 3.77 18.70 -13.78
CA LEU A 199 2.41 18.52 -13.27
C LEU A 199 2.40 18.13 -11.79
N GLY A 200 3.25 17.19 -11.37
CA GLY A 200 3.36 16.83 -9.96
C GLY A 200 3.92 17.98 -9.10
N GLU A 201 4.91 18.72 -9.60
CA GLU A 201 5.44 19.91 -8.92
C GLU A 201 4.39 21.03 -8.79
N ASN A 202 3.56 21.22 -9.81
CA ASN A 202 2.44 22.17 -9.78
C ASN A 202 1.42 21.76 -8.73
N LEU A 203 0.99 20.49 -8.73
CA LEU A 203 0.00 20.01 -7.77
C LEU A 203 0.53 20.09 -6.33
N ALA A 204 1.82 19.82 -6.11
CA ALA A 204 2.48 20.04 -4.82
C ALA A 204 2.37 21.50 -4.36
N ARG A 205 2.63 22.46 -5.25
CA ARG A 205 2.48 23.89 -4.95
C ARG A 205 1.04 24.26 -4.56
N GLU A 206 0.04 23.65 -5.20
CA GLU A 206 -1.36 23.91 -4.86
C GLU A 206 -1.70 23.39 -3.46
N PHE A 207 -1.25 22.19 -3.08
CA PHE A 207 -1.37 21.71 -1.70
C PHE A 207 -0.66 22.62 -0.68
N LEU A 208 0.55 23.10 -0.98
CA LEU A 208 1.32 23.97 -0.07
C LEU A 208 0.71 25.38 0.09
N LYS A 209 -0.03 25.86 -0.90
CA LYS A 209 -0.78 27.12 -0.85
C LYS A 209 -2.17 26.96 -0.19
N ASN A 210 -2.75 25.77 -0.26
CA ASN A 210 -4.08 25.52 0.30
C ASN A 210 -4.00 25.60 1.85
N PRO A 211 -4.69 26.57 2.49
CA PRO A 211 -4.59 26.81 3.93
C PRO A 211 -5.17 25.67 4.77
N HIS A 212 -6.03 24.83 4.18
CA HIS A 212 -6.58 23.65 4.84
C HIS A 212 -5.68 22.43 4.69
N ALA A 213 -4.90 22.33 3.61
CA ALA A 213 -3.99 21.22 3.36
C ALA A 213 -2.66 21.36 4.07
N ARG A 214 -2.10 22.58 4.09
CA ARG A 214 -0.79 22.86 4.68
C ARG A 214 -0.61 22.31 6.11
N PRO A 215 -1.59 22.43 7.04
CA PRO A 215 -1.47 21.87 8.39
C PRO A 215 -1.39 20.35 8.45
N LEU A 216 -1.82 19.64 7.40
CA LEU A 216 -1.79 18.17 7.32
C LEU A 216 -0.46 17.64 6.75
N LEU A 217 0.36 18.50 6.16
CA LEU A 217 1.63 18.13 5.52
C LEU A 217 2.82 18.10 6.50
N GLY A 218 2.66 18.63 7.71
CA GLY A 218 3.72 18.79 8.71
C GLY A 218 4.08 20.25 8.93
#